data_AF-A0A359E4W2-F1
#
_entry.id   AF-A0A359E4W2-F1
#
_cell.length_a   1.000
_cell.length_b   1.000
_cell.length_c   1.000
_cell.angle_alpha   90.00
_cell.angle_beta   90.00
_cell.angle_gamma   90.00
#
_symmetry.space_group_name_H-M   'P 1'
#
loop_
_entity.id
_entity.type
_entity.pdbx_description
1 polymer ?
#
loop_
_entity_poly.entity_id
_entity_poly.type
_entity_poly.pdbx_seq_one_letter_code
_entity_poly.pdbx_strand_id
1 'polypeptide(L)'
;LLNHKCQTIRTDRLIKPTANYVDDVWYHSDRNNRVLQNLQRLLNNGRLGGTGFLSILPVDQGIEHSAGASFAKNPDYFDPANIVEL
;
A
#
# COMPACT_ATOMS: atom_id res chain seq x y z
N LEU A 1 -13.54 -17.53 -7.92
CA LEU A 1 -12.27 -16.78 -8.12
C LEU A 1 -11.20 -17.12 -7.06
N LEU A 2 -11.56 -17.30 -5.78
CA LEU A 2 -10.61 -17.48 -4.67
C LEU A 2 -9.70 -18.73 -4.74
N ASN A 3 -10.04 -19.75 -5.54
CA ASN A 3 -9.24 -20.97 -5.70
C ASN A 3 -8.36 -20.97 -6.97
N HIS A 4 -8.33 -19.88 -7.73
CA HIS A 4 -7.49 -19.82 -8.93
C HIS A 4 -6.00 -19.83 -8.53
N LYS A 5 -5.24 -20.78 -9.11
CA LYS A 5 -3.78 -20.81 -9.01
C LYS A 5 -3.20 -20.49 -10.38
N CYS A 6 -2.42 -19.41 -10.46
CA CYS A 6 -1.70 -19.06 -11.67
C CYS A 6 -0.66 -20.16 -11.98
N GLN A 7 -0.73 -20.74 -13.17
CA GLN A 7 0.24 -21.75 -13.64
C GLN A 7 1.32 -21.15 -14.56
N THR A 8 1.10 -19.94 -15.07
CA THR A 8 1.96 -19.30 -16.07
C THR A 8 3.21 -18.66 -15.45
N ILE A 9 3.07 -18.01 -14.29
CA ILE A 9 4.19 -17.42 -13.55
C ILE A 9 4.30 -18.14 -12.22
N ARG A 10 5.42 -18.84 -12.05
CA ARG A 10 5.70 -19.57 -10.82
C ARG A 10 5.97 -18.60 -9.67
N THR A 11 5.49 -18.94 -8.48
CA THR A 11 5.60 -18.09 -7.27
C THR A 11 7.03 -17.83 -6.82
N ASP A 12 7.98 -18.72 -7.15
CA ASP A 12 9.42 -18.55 -6.87
C ASP A 12 10.06 -17.43 -7.71
N ARG A 13 9.43 -17.03 -8.81
CA ARG A 13 9.88 -15.89 -9.63
C ARG A 13 9.42 -14.53 -9.09
N LEU A 14 8.55 -14.53 -8.08
CA LEU A 14 8.07 -13.29 -7.47
C LEU A 14 9.01 -12.87 -6.35
N ILE A 15 9.37 -11.58 -6.35
CA ILE A 15 9.98 -10.96 -5.18
C ILE A 15 8.91 -10.88 -4.10
N LYS A 16 9.17 -11.52 -2.97
CA LYS A 16 8.22 -11.63 -1.86
C LYS A 16 8.43 -10.48 -0.87
N PRO A 17 7.38 -10.01 -0.20
CA PRO A 17 7.50 -9.13 0.95
C PRO A 17 8.42 -9.75 2.02
N THR A 18 9.31 -8.94 2.55
CA THR A 18 10.30 -9.33 3.56
C THR A 18 10.67 -8.10 4.40
N ALA A 19 11.20 -8.32 5.60
CA ALA A 19 11.72 -7.25 6.46
C ALA A 19 12.83 -6.43 5.78
N ASN A 20 13.61 -7.07 4.91
CA ASN A 20 14.78 -6.48 4.25
C ASN A 20 14.49 -5.99 2.83
N TYR A 21 13.22 -5.72 2.50
CA TYR A 21 12.80 -5.45 1.12
C TYR A 21 13.52 -4.23 0.50
N VAL A 22 13.87 -3.23 1.32
CA VAL A 22 14.63 -2.07 0.84
C VAL A 22 16.03 -2.47 0.41
N ASP A 23 16.72 -3.29 1.18
CA ASP A 23 18.09 -3.74 0.87
C ASP A 23 18.10 -4.74 -0.29
N ASP A 24 17.18 -5.70 -0.28
CA ASP A 24 17.14 -6.78 -1.27
C ASP A 24 16.67 -6.31 -2.65
N VAL A 25 15.88 -5.23 -2.72
CA VAL A 25 15.19 -4.81 -3.95
C VAL A 25 15.48 -3.36 -4.30
N TRP A 26 15.18 -2.42 -3.39
CA TRP A 26 15.22 -0.99 -3.71
C TRP A 26 16.63 -0.42 -3.76
N TYR A 27 17.57 -0.96 -2.99
CA TYR A 27 18.96 -0.53 -2.96
C TYR A 27 19.63 -0.59 -4.33
N HIS A 28 19.25 -1.56 -5.17
CA HIS A 28 19.77 -1.72 -6.52
C HIS A 28 19.15 -0.76 -7.56
N SER A 29 18.19 0.07 -7.15
CA SER A 29 17.58 1.07 -8.03
C SER A 29 18.38 2.38 -8.06
N ASP A 30 17.99 3.27 -8.95
CA ASP A 30 18.50 4.65 -9.07
C ASP A 30 18.02 5.62 -7.96
N ARG A 31 17.37 5.11 -6.90
CA ARG A 31 16.81 5.93 -5.83
C ARG A 31 17.94 6.43 -4.93
N ASN A 32 17.91 7.73 -4.61
CA ASN A 32 18.86 8.28 -3.66
C ASN A 32 18.62 7.77 -2.23
N ASN A 33 19.63 7.91 -1.39
CA ASN A 33 19.61 7.44 0.00
C ASN A 33 18.43 8.01 0.82
N ARG A 34 18.00 9.24 0.55
CA ARG A 34 16.87 9.86 1.27
C ARG A 34 15.55 9.15 0.94
N VAL A 35 15.35 8.78 -0.33
CA VAL A 35 14.18 8.00 -0.74
C VAL A 35 14.21 6.61 -0.14
N LEU A 36 15.36 5.92 -0.17
CA LEU A 36 15.51 4.60 0.44
C LEU A 36 15.21 4.61 1.95
N GLN A 37 15.73 5.61 2.67
CA GLN A 37 15.43 5.79 4.10
C GLN A 37 13.94 6.02 4.36
N ASN A 38 13.27 6.82 3.54
CA ASN A 38 11.83 7.05 3.69
C ASN A 38 11.02 5.79 3.41
N LEU A 39 11.39 5.01 2.39
CA LEU A 39 10.76 3.71 2.10
C LEU A 39 10.94 2.74 3.27
N GLN A 40 12.15 2.67 3.85
CA GLN A 40 12.40 1.84 5.02
C GLN A 40 11.54 2.27 6.22
N ARG A 41 11.41 3.58 6.46
CA ARG A 41 10.56 4.12 7.53
C ARG A 41 9.11 3.72 7.33
N LEU A 42 8.57 3.84 6.12
CA LEU A 42 7.19 3.43 5.82
C LEU A 42 6.98 1.94 6.06
N LEU A 43 7.87 1.09 5.54
CA LEU A 43 7.75 -0.37 5.65
C LEU A 43 8.00 -0.92 7.06
N ASN A 44 8.66 -0.15 7.93
CA ASN A 44 8.93 -0.56 9.32
C ASN A 44 8.01 0.11 10.35
N ASN A 45 7.05 0.92 9.93
CA ASN A 45 6.16 1.61 10.84
C ASN A 45 4.82 0.87 11.03
N GLY A 46 4.19 1.09 12.18
CA GLY A 46 2.85 0.59 12.48
C GLY A 46 2.79 -0.93 12.65
N ARG A 47 1.58 -1.48 12.56
CA ARG A 47 1.30 -2.89 12.86
C ARG A 47 1.90 -3.88 11.85
N LEU A 48 2.17 -3.42 10.63
CA LEU A 48 2.77 -4.22 9.57
C LEU A 48 4.29 -4.01 9.44
N GLY A 49 4.90 -3.26 10.35
CA GLY A 49 6.33 -2.99 10.34
C GLY A 49 7.17 -4.27 10.22
N GLY A 50 8.13 -4.27 9.29
CA GLY A 50 9.05 -5.41 9.09
C GLY A 50 8.43 -6.63 8.40
N THR A 51 7.15 -6.57 8.00
CA THR A 51 6.54 -7.67 7.20
C THR A 51 6.82 -7.54 5.71
N GLY A 52 7.27 -6.35 5.26
CA GLY A 52 7.38 -5.99 3.86
C GLY A 52 6.04 -5.61 3.20
N PHE A 53 4.93 -5.68 3.94
CA PHE A 53 3.63 -5.17 3.50
C PHE A 53 3.41 -3.74 3.99
N LEU A 54 2.75 -2.93 3.14
CA LEU A 54 2.31 -1.59 3.48
C LEU A 54 0.79 -1.51 3.27
N SER A 55 0.07 -1.07 4.30
CA SER A 55 -1.37 -0.78 4.20
C SER A 55 -1.53 0.70 3.91
N ILE A 56 -2.25 1.02 2.84
CA ILE A 56 -2.55 2.39 2.44
C ILE A 56 -4.07 2.50 2.36
N LEU A 57 -4.63 3.50 3.03
CA LEU A 57 -6.02 3.89 2.87
C LEU A 57 -6.08 4.96 1.75
N PRO A 58 -6.63 4.64 0.56
CA PRO A 58 -6.82 5.63 -0.48
C PRO A 58 -7.98 6.56 -0.09
N VAL A 59 -7.70 7.87 0.00
CA VAL A 59 -8.68 8.89 0.43
C VAL A 59 -8.94 9.97 -0.63
N ASP A 60 -8.34 9.81 -1.80
CA ASP A 60 -8.46 10.68 -2.98
C ASP A 60 -9.69 10.38 -3.86
N GLN A 61 -10.44 9.31 -3.54
CA GLN A 61 -11.60 8.85 -4.31
C GLN A 61 -12.70 9.91 -4.49
N GLY A 62 -12.84 10.84 -3.55
CA GLY A 62 -13.81 11.94 -3.64
C GLY A 62 -13.51 12.93 -4.77
N ILE A 63 -12.23 13.07 -5.15
CA ILE A 63 -11.77 13.94 -6.23
C ILE A 63 -11.85 13.19 -7.57
N GLU A 64 -11.42 11.94 -7.60
CA GLU A 64 -11.32 11.16 -8.85
C GLU A 64 -12.69 10.74 -9.42
N HIS A 65 -13.68 10.51 -8.55
CA HIS A 65 -14.98 9.97 -8.95
C HIS A 65 -16.18 10.84 -8.53
N SER A 66 -15.92 12.06 -8.03
CA SER A 66 -16.86 12.96 -7.36
C SER A 66 -17.40 12.42 -6.03
N ALA A 67 -17.53 13.31 -5.04
CA ALA A 67 -18.00 12.95 -3.69
C ALA A 67 -19.37 12.23 -3.70
N GLY A 68 -20.23 12.58 -4.66
CA GLY A 68 -21.53 11.94 -4.87
C GLY A 68 -21.46 10.45 -5.21
N ALA A 69 -20.52 10.02 -6.04
CA ALA A 69 -20.40 8.59 -6.39
C ALA A 69 -19.64 7.80 -5.31
N SER A 70 -18.68 8.45 -4.64
CA SER A 70 -17.78 7.81 -3.69
C SER A 70 -18.40 7.65 -2.30
N PHE A 71 -19.23 8.60 -1.85
CA PHE A 71 -19.76 8.63 -0.48
C PHE A 71 -21.29 8.49 -0.39
N ALA A 72 -22.04 8.42 -1.50
CA ALA A 72 -23.50 8.22 -1.43
C ALA A 72 -23.91 6.92 -0.71
N LYS A 73 -23.07 5.89 -0.71
CA LYS A 73 -23.34 4.65 0.03
C LYS A 73 -23.23 4.81 1.54
N ASN A 74 -22.41 5.74 2.01
CA ASN A 74 -22.32 6.08 3.42
C ASN A 74 -22.10 7.60 3.56
N PRO A 75 -23.22 8.36 3.71
CA PRO A 75 -23.19 9.81 3.70
C PRO A 75 -22.34 10.46 4.79
N ASP A 76 -22.03 9.76 5.88
CA ASP A 76 -21.20 10.31 6.96
C ASP A 76 -19.79 10.65 6.46
N TYR A 77 -19.28 9.92 5.46
CA TYR A 77 -17.96 10.18 4.88
C TYR A 77 -17.92 11.34 3.87
N PHE A 78 -19.03 12.07 3.68
CA PHE A 78 -18.96 13.41 3.07
C PHE A 78 -18.23 14.40 3.98
N ASP A 79 -18.24 14.18 5.31
CA ASP A 79 -17.35 14.87 6.22
C ASP A 79 -15.98 14.17 6.22
N PRO A 80 -14.91 14.81 5.72
CA PRO A 80 -13.59 14.20 5.67
C PRO A 80 -13.01 13.88 7.06
N ALA A 81 -13.51 14.47 8.15
CA ALA A 81 -13.09 14.11 9.50
C ALA A 81 -13.36 12.63 9.82
N ASN A 82 -14.49 12.09 9.35
CA ASN A 82 -14.88 10.70 9.58
C ASN A 82 -13.95 9.69 8.88
N ILE A 83 -13.21 10.10 7.84
CA ILE A 83 -12.21 9.25 7.18
C ILE A 83 -10.96 9.07 8.07
N VAL A 84 -10.64 10.08 8.88
CA VAL A 84 -9.46 10.06 9.76
C VAL A 84 -9.71 9.25 11.03
N GLU A 85 -10.96 9.10 11.44
CA GLU A 85 -11.37 8.33 12.64
C GLU A 85 -11.48 6.80 12.42
N LEU A 86 -11.20 6.32 11.20
CA LEU A 86 -11.25 4.90 10.80
C LEU A 86 -10.16 4.00 11.43
#